data_AF-A0A0G1VYG7-F1
#
_entry.id   AF-A0A0G1VYG7-F1
#
_cell.length_a   1.000
_cell.length_b   1.000
_cell.length_c   1.000
_cell.angle_alpha   90.00
_cell.angle_beta   90.00
_cell.angle_gamma   90.00
#
_symmetry.space_group_name_H-M   'P 1'
#
loop_
_entity.id
_entity.type
_entity.pdbx_description
1 polymer ?
#
loop_
_entity_poly.entity_id
_entity_poly.type
_entity_poly.pdbx_seq_one_letter_code
_entity_poly.pdbx_strand_id
1 'polypeptide(L)'
;MSDTPKTLNTAGEQHRLAPYQFKKGQSGNPGGRPISIVNLINKELKRKVKIIGTEKTIKAGQAVAKQLVRMAYTGDVAAIKEVIDRVDGKAAQRIELDANIQSTETKINIDIQAKLELDPEAKAEFEKFTDRLAGIEL
;
A
#
# COMPACT_ATOMS: atom_id res chain seq x y z
N MET A 1 4.58 38.58 -37.01
CA MET A 1 4.40 37.14 -37.25
C MET A 1 3.70 36.57 -36.03
N SER A 2 2.41 36.29 -36.18
CA SER A 2 1.45 35.98 -35.13
C SER A 2 1.43 34.48 -34.84
N ASP A 3 2.08 34.04 -33.76
CA ASP A 3 1.97 32.66 -33.30
C ASP A 3 0.76 32.52 -32.38
N THR A 4 -0.35 32.09 -32.99
CA THR A 4 -1.56 31.68 -32.29
C THR A 4 -1.30 30.33 -31.61
N PRO A 5 -1.60 30.14 -30.31
CA PRO A 5 -1.47 28.82 -29.70
C PRO A 5 -2.52 27.87 -30.28
N LYS A 6 -2.05 26.81 -30.95
CA LYS A 6 -2.89 25.72 -31.46
C LYS A 6 -3.57 25.01 -30.29
N THR A 7 -4.89 24.84 -30.40
CA THR A 7 -5.74 24.16 -29.42
C THR A 7 -5.38 22.68 -29.34
N LEU A 8 -5.13 22.18 -28.12
CA LEU A 8 -4.90 20.76 -27.84
C LEU A 8 -6.25 20.05 -27.71
N ASN A 9 -6.68 19.34 -28.74
CA ASN A 9 -7.72 18.32 -28.64
C ASN A 9 -7.52 17.27 -29.73
N THR A 10 -6.78 16.19 -29.45
CA THR A 10 -7.02 14.87 -30.07
C THR A 10 -6.45 13.77 -29.17
N ALA A 11 -7.28 12.79 -28.86
CA ALA A 11 -6.91 11.59 -28.11
C ALA A 11 -5.75 10.84 -28.79
N GLY A 12 -4.73 10.47 -28.02
CA GLY A 12 -3.79 9.41 -28.39
C GLY A 12 -2.39 9.82 -28.84
N GLU A 13 -2.09 11.11 -28.97
CA GLU A 13 -0.72 11.55 -29.24
C GLU A 13 0.13 11.49 -27.97
N GLN A 14 0.80 10.36 -27.77
CA GLN A 14 1.96 10.25 -26.89
C GLN A 14 3.14 11.08 -27.44
N HIS A 15 2.95 12.38 -27.67
CA HIS A 15 4.06 13.32 -27.78
C HIS A 15 4.68 13.45 -26.40
N ARG A 16 5.52 12.46 -26.16
CA ARG A 16 6.30 12.16 -24.96
C ARG A 16 6.84 13.46 -24.40
N LEU A 17 6.79 13.56 -23.08
CA LEU A 17 7.53 14.48 -22.22
C LEU A 17 9.07 14.44 -22.43
N ALA A 18 9.57 13.93 -23.56
CA ALA A 18 10.97 13.84 -23.94
C ALA A 18 11.76 15.14 -23.68
N PRO A 19 11.27 16.36 -23.97
CA PRO A 19 12.00 17.58 -23.61
C PRO A 19 12.02 17.88 -22.10
N TYR A 20 11.10 17.31 -21.32
CA TYR A 20 11.00 17.45 -19.87
C TYR A 20 11.52 16.23 -19.09
N GLN A 21 12.04 15.21 -19.77
CA GLN A 21 12.67 14.07 -19.12
C GLN A 21 14.02 14.48 -18.56
N PHE A 22 14.27 14.18 -17.29
CA PHE A 22 15.60 14.32 -16.70
C PHE A 22 16.62 13.53 -17.53
N LYS A 23 17.77 14.16 -17.81
CA LYS A 23 18.89 13.44 -18.41
C LYS A 23 19.31 12.30 -17.46
N LYS A 24 19.66 11.15 -18.00
CA LYS A 24 20.10 9.98 -17.22
C LYS A 24 21.29 10.38 -16.34
N GLY A 25 21.16 10.19 -15.02
CA GLY A 25 22.17 10.58 -14.03
C GLY A 25 22.06 12.04 -13.54
N GLN A 26 21.11 12.82 -14.04
CA GLN A 26 20.84 14.20 -13.62
C GLN A 26 19.58 14.34 -12.74
N SER A 27 18.86 13.24 -12.50
CA SER A 27 17.84 13.17 -11.46
C SER A 27 18.51 13.17 -10.08
N GLY A 28 17.85 13.72 -9.06
CA GLY A 28 18.33 13.73 -7.67
C GLY A 28 18.58 12.36 -7.01
N ASN A 29 18.47 11.27 -7.78
CA ASN A 29 18.94 9.94 -7.42
C ASN A 29 20.09 9.52 -8.37
N PRO A 30 21.36 9.80 -8.00
CA PRO A 30 22.54 9.44 -8.80
C PRO A 30 22.67 7.93 -9.03
N GLY A 31 22.18 7.11 -8.09
CA GLY A 31 22.17 5.65 -8.19
C GLY A 31 21.04 5.08 -9.07
N GLY A 32 20.11 5.93 -9.53
CA GLY A 32 18.92 5.50 -10.25
C GLY A 32 17.96 4.65 -9.40
N ARG A 33 16.86 4.19 -10.00
CA ARG A 33 15.91 3.31 -9.31
C ARG A 33 16.64 2.02 -8.92
N PRO A 34 16.66 1.63 -7.63
CA PRO A 34 17.28 0.37 -7.21
C PRO A 34 16.65 -0.81 -7.97
N ILE A 35 17.48 -1.75 -8.39
CA ILE A 35 17.03 -2.93 -9.12
C ILE A 35 16.23 -3.79 -8.13
N SER A 36 14.93 -3.95 -8.38
CA SER A 36 14.08 -4.80 -7.56
C SER A 36 14.34 -6.28 -7.82
N ILE A 37 14.08 -7.12 -6.82
CA ILE A 37 14.10 -8.59 -6.98
C ILE A 37 13.19 -9.05 -8.12
N VAL A 38 12.04 -8.37 -8.30
CA VAL A 38 11.10 -8.62 -9.40
C VAL A 38 11.77 -8.43 -10.75
N ASN A 39 12.61 -7.41 -10.92
CA ASN A 39 13.36 -7.18 -12.16
C ASN A 39 14.38 -8.30 -12.42
N LEU A 40 15.06 -8.77 -11.37
CA LEU A 40 16.02 -9.87 -11.47
C LEU A 40 15.32 -11.19 -11.85
N ILE A 41 14.22 -11.53 -11.18
CA ILE A 41 13.41 -12.71 -11.50
C ILE A 41 12.89 -12.63 -12.93
N ASN A 42 12.37 -11.48 -13.36
CA ASN A 42 11.90 -11.29 -14.74
C ASN A 42 13.03 -11.45 -15.77
N LYS A 43 14.25 -11.03 -15.43
CA LYS A 43 15.43 -11.25 -16.28
C LYS A 43 15.73 -12.75 -16.38
N GLU A 44 15.75 -13.47 -15.26
CA GLU A 44 16.01 -14.90 -15.21
C GLU A 44 14.95 -15.71 -15.96
N LEU A 45 13.65 -15.42 -15.76
CA LEU A 45 12.56 -16.10 -16.46
C LEU A 45 12.61 -15.93 -17.99
N LYS A 46 13.23 -14.87 -18.50
CA LYS A 46 13.42 -14.61 -19.93
C LYS A 46 14.64 -15.32 -20.52
N ARG A 47 15.57 -15.83 -19.71
CA ARG A 47 16.76 -16.55 -20.20
C ARG A 47 16.36 -17.84 -20.90
N LYS A 48 17.15 -18.24 -21.89
CA LYS A 48 17.01 -19.55 -22.54
C LYS A 48 17.70 -20.62 -21.69
N VAL A 49 17.02 -21.73 -21.48
CA VAL A 49 17.52 -22.92 -20.78
C VAL A 49 17.41 -24.13 -21.73
N LYS A 50 18.39 -25.03 -21.67
CA LYS A 50 18.41 -26.26 -22.46
C LYS A 50 17.53 -27.30 -21.79
N ILE A 51 16.70 -27.98 -22.56
CA ILE A 51 15.93 -29.12 -22.05
C ILE A 51 16.87 -30.34 -22.01
N ILE A 52 16.98 -30.97 -20.84
CA ILE A 52 17.79 -32.18 -20.65
C ILE A 52 17.35 -33.26 -21.66
N GLY A 53 18.31 -33.86 -22.37
CA GLY A 53 18.04 -34.90 -23.36
C GLY A 53 17.61 -34.39 -24.75
N THR A 54 17.60 -33.07 -25.00
CA THR A 54 17.34 -32.52 -26.34
C THR A 54 18.28 -31.37 -26.66
N GLU A 55 18.42 -31.04 -27.94
CA GLU A 55 19.11 -29.81 -28.37
C GLU A 55 18.22 -28.56 -28.29
N LYS A 56 16.97 -28.70 -27.89
CA LYS A 56 16.01 -27.59 -27.84
C LYS A 56 16.26 -26.71 -26.61
N THR A 57 16.14 -25.41 -26.83
CA THR A 57 16.16 -24.40 -25.78
C THR A 57 14.80 -23.73 -25.64
N ILE A 58 14.35 -23.53 -24.40
CA ILE A 58 13.10 -22.84 -24.07
C ILE A 58 13.38 -21.71 -23.08
N LYS A 59 12.43 -20.79 -22.89
CA LYS A 59 12.60 -19.77 -21.84
C LYS A 59 12.47 -20.42 -20.46
N ALA A 60 13.25 -19.98 -19.47
CA ALA A 60 13.18 -20.47 -18.10
C ALA A 60 11.75 -20.39 -17.53
N GLY A 61 11.03 -19.30 -17.81
CA GLY A 61 9.63 -19.18 -17.40
C GLY A 61 8.69 -20.23 -18.01
N GLN A 62 8.97 -20.70 -19.23
CA GLN A 62 8.21 -21.81 -19.82
C GLN A 62 8.53 -23.14 -19.12
N ALA A 63 9.79 -23.35 -18.73
CA ALA A 63 10.19 -24.53 -17.97
C ALA A 63 9.51 -24.56 -16.58
N VAL A 64 9.49 -23.43 -15.88
CA VAL A 64 8.81 -23.28 -14.59
C VAL A 64 7.30 -23.53 -14.73
N ALA A 65 6.65 -22.95 -15.74
CA ALA A 65 5.22 -23.17 -15.98
C ALA A 65 4.90 -24.65 -16.27
N LYS A 66 5.72 -25.33 -17.08
CA LYS A 66 5.58 -26.77 -17.34
C LYS A 66 5.73 -27.60 -16.07
N GLN A 67 6.70 -27.26 -15.22
CA GLN A 67 6.91 -27.96 -13.95
C GLN A 67 5.76 -27.73 -12.98
N LEU A 68 5.25 -26.51 -12.87
CA LEU A 68 4.09 -26.19 -12.03
C LEU A 68 2.87 -27.03 -12.43
N VAL A 69 2.57 -27.08 -13.73
CA VAL A 69 1.47 -27.89 -14.26
C VAL A 69 1.69 -29.38 -14.00
N ARG A 70 2.93 -29.88 -14.18
CA ARG A 70 3.27 -31.26 -13.85
C ARG A 70 3.03 -31.57 -12.37
N MET A 71 3.45 -30.70 -11.46
CA MET A 71 3.25 -30.86 -10.02
C MET A 71 1.77 -30.88 -9.65
N ALA A 72 0.97 -30.02 -10.28
CA ALA A 72 -0.48 -30.03 -10.11
C ALA A 72 -1.10 -31.36 -10.55
N TYR A 73 -0.70 -31.89 -11.71
CA TYR A 73 -1.15 -33.21 -12.17
C TYR A 73 -0.75 -34.36 -11.24
N THR A 74 0.40 -34.26 -10.57
CA THR A 74 0.84 -35.27 -9.60
C THR A 74 0.14 -35.16 -8.24
N GLY A 75 -0.78 -34.21 -8.06
CA GLY A 75 -1.56 -34.07 -6.83
C GLY A 75 -0.99 -33.09 -5.80
N ASP A 76 -0.02 -32.25 -6.16
CA ASP A 76 0.45 -31.18 -5.27
C ASP A 76 -0.65 -30.11 -5.14
N VAL A 77 -1.30 -30.06 -3.98
CA VAL A 77 -2.42 -29.16 -3.69
C VAL A 77 -2.02 -27.69 -3.82
N ALA A 78 -0.79 -27.32 -3.45
CA ALA A 78 -0.32 -25.95 -3.58
C ALA A 78 -0.14 -25.58 -5.06
N ALA A 79 0.41 -26.49 -5.87
CA ALA A 79 0.53 -26.30 -7.31
C ALA A 79 -0.85 -26.22 -7.99
N ILE A 80 -1.81 -27.08 -7.60
CA ILE A 80 -3.18 -27.05 -8.11
C ILE A 80 -3.82 -25.68 -7.84
N LYS A 81 -3.77 -25.21 -6.59
CA LYS A 81 -4.31 -23.89 -6.21
C LYS A 81 -3.70 -22.78 -7.04
N GLU A 82 -2.38 -22.80 -7.21
CA GLU A 82 -1.62 -21.75 -7.89
C GLU A 82 -1.85 -21.75 -9.42
N VAL A 83 -2.23 -22.90 -10.00
CA VAL A 83 -2.73 -23.01 -11.38
C VAL A 83 -4.13 -22.41 -11.50
N ILE A 84 -5.06 -22.80 -10.61
CA ILE A 84 -6.44 -22.30 -10.60
C ILE A 84 -6.45 -20.77 -10.44
N ASP A 85 -5.73 -20.24 -9.45
CA ASP A 85 -5.61 -18.80 -9.18
C ASP A 85 -5.08 -17.99 -10.38
N ARG A 86 -4.35 -18.63 -11.32
CA ARG A 86 -3.84 -17.98 -12.56
C ARG A 86 -4.82 -18.06 -13.72
N VAL A 87 -5.63 -19.11 -13.79
CA VAL A 87 -6.59 -19.32 -14.87
C VAL A 87 -7.89 -18.57 -14.59
N ASP A 88 -8.44 -18.76 -13.40
CA ASP A 88 -9.73 -18.20 -12.98
C ASP A 88 -9.58 -16.87 -12.22
N GLY A 89 -8.35 -16.53 -11.83
CA GLY A 89 -8.04 -15.38 -10.98
C GLY A 89 -8.15 -15.72 -9.49
N LYS A 90 -7.58 -14.86 -8.64
CA LYS A 90 -7.73 -15.00 -7.19
C LYS A 90 -9.10 -14.50 -6.75
N ALA A 91 -9.72 -15.24 -5.84
CA ALA A 91 -10.91 -14.76 -5.15
C ALA A 91 -10.64 -13.38 -4.49
N ALA A 92 -11.61 -12.49 -4.54
CA ALA A 92 -11.50 -11.17 -3.92
C ALA A 92 -11.31 -11.33 -2.40
N GLN A 93 -10.16 -10.87 -1.90
CA GLN A 93 -9.89 -10.86 -0.47
C GLN A 93 -10.64 -9.68 0.15
N ARG A 94 -11.67 -9.96 0.95
CA ARG A 94 -12.29 -8.95 1.83
C ARG A 94 -11.44 -8.83 3.09
N ILE A 95 -11.07 -7.60 3.44
CA ILE A 95 -10.45 -7.26 4.72
C ILE A 95 -11.52 -6.54 5.53
N GLU A 96 -12.00 -7.19 6.58
CA GLU A 96 -12.86 -6.56 7.57
C GLU A 96 -11.97 -5.92 8.63
N LEU A 97 -12.01 -4.59 8.72
CA LEU A 97 -11.23 -3.83 9.69
C LEU A 97 -12.13 -3.45 10.86
N ASP A 98 -12.09 -4.23 11.93
CA ASP A 98 -12.69 -3.89 13.21
C ASP A 98 -11.71 -3.04 14.03
N ALA A 99 -11.71 -1.73 13.79
CA ALA A 99 -10.96 -0.77 14.60
C ALA A 99 -11.81 -0.36 15.81
N ASN A 100 -11.53 -0.91 16.99
CA ASN A 100 -12.03 -0.37 18.24
C ASN A 100 -11.22 0.88 18.60
N ILE A 101 -11.68 2.05 18.13
CA ILE A 101 -11.09 3.34 18.47
C ILE A 101 -11.54 3.69 19.89
N GLN A 102 -10.74 3.33 20.89
CA GLN A 102 -10.89 3.89 22.24
C GLN A 102 -10.34 5.32 22.20
N SER A 103 -11.22 6.31 22.03
CA SER A 103 -10.85 7.71 22.23
C SER A 103 -10.34 7.89 23.66
N THR A 104 -9.17 8.50 23.84
CA THR A 104 -8.51 8.74 25.14
C THR A 104 -9.24 9.75 26.03
N GLU A 105 -10.47 10.12 25.70
CA GLU A 105 -11.27 11.13 26.40
C GLU A 105 -11.63 10.71 27.83
N THR A 106 -11.61 9.40 28.14
CA THR A 106 -12.01 8.90 29.47
C THR A 106 -10.97 9.15 30.56
N LYS A 107 -9.69 9.38 30.23
CA LYS A 107 -8.63 9.56 31.26
C LYS A 107 -8.69 10.92 31.98
N ILE A 108 -9.24 11.96 31.35
CA ILE A 108 -9.28 13.30 31.95
C ILE A 108 -10.31 13.38 33.10
N ASN A 109 -11.43 12.64 33.00
CA ASN A 109 -12.51 12.73 33.99
C ASN A 109 -12.22 12.01 35.32
N ILE A 110 -11.34 10.99 35.33
CA ILE A 110 -11.03 10.24 36.55
C ILE A 110 -10.06 11.02 37.44
N ASP A 111 -9.07 11.70 36.85
CA ASP A 111 -8.07 12.47 37.60
C ASP A 111 -8.67 13.72 38.29
N ILE A 112 -9.72 14.33 37.74
CA ILE A 112 -10.36 15.49 38.35
C ILE A 112 -11.16 15.10 39.60
N GLN A 113 -11.92 13.99 39.53
CA GLN A 113 -12.72 13.51 40.67
C GLN A 113 -11.82 13.07 41.84
N ALA A 114 -10.72 12.36 41.55
CA ALA A 114 -9.76 11.93 42.56
C ALA A 114 -9.05 13.12 43.27
N LYS A 115 -8.83 14.24 42.55
CA LYS A 115 -8.20 15.44 43.13
C LYS A 115 -9.17 16.31 43.91
N LEU A 116 -10.47 16.29 43.58
CA LEU A 116 -11.53 16.94 44.36
C LEU A 116 -11.86 16.22 45.67
N GLU A 117 -11.60 14.91 45.75
CA GLU A 117 -11.80 14.12 46.97
C GLU A 117 -10.63 14.23 47.97
N LEU A 118 -9.43 14.61 47.53
CA LEU A 118 -8.23 14.64 48.37
C LEU A 118 -7.97 16.00 49.07
N ASP A 119 -8.66 17.07 48.66
CA ASP A 119 -8.40 18.42 49.19
C ASP A 119 -9.72 19.13 49.54
N PRO A 120 -10.14 19.16 50.82
CA PRO A 120 -11.42 19.73 51.24
C PRO A 120 -11.52 21.24 50.97
N GLU A 121 -10.37 21.93 50.85
CA GLU A 121 -10.32 23.35 50.47
C GLU A 121 -10.73 23.58 49.00
N ALA A 122 -10.28 22.72 48.08
CA ALA A 122 -10.62 22.82 46.66
C ALA A 122 -12.13 22.56 46.41
N LYS A 123 -12.74 21.69 47.22
CA LYS A 123 -14.18 21.43 47.17
C LYS A 123 -15.00 22.64 47.64
N ALA A 124 -14.55 23.31 48.70
CA ALA A 124 -15.20 24.52 49.21
C ALA A 124 -15.06 25.73 48.27
N GLU A 125 -13.94 25.84 47.54
CA GLU A 125 -13.79 26.86 46.51
C GLU A 125 -14.66 26.60 45.28
N PHE A 126 -14.80 25.33 44.88
CA PHE A 126 -15.67 24.94 43.77
C PHE A 126 -17.15 25.21 44.09
N GLU A 127 -17.63 24.92 45.31
CA GLU A 127 -18.99 25.27 45.74
C GLU A 127 -19.24 26.78 45.74
N LYS A 128 -18.30 27.58 46.26
CA LYS A 128 -18.40 29.05 46.21
C LYS A 128 -18.42 29.58 44.78
N PHE A 129 -17.72 28.92 43.86
CA PHE A 129 -17.72 29.28 42.44
C PHE A 129 -19.05 28.92 41.76
N THR A 130 -19.63 27.75 42.07
CA THR A 130 -20.94 27.35 41.53
C THR A 130 -22.07 28.24 42.05
N ASP A 131 -22.03 28.65 43.32
CA ASP A 131 -23.00 29.59 43.88
C ASP A 131 -22.91 30.98 43.23
N ARG A 132 -21.69 31.39 42.88
CA ARG A 132 -21.45 32.67 42.18
C ARG A 132 -21.93 32.66 40.73
N LEU A 133 -21.92 31.49 40.07
CA LEU A 133 -22.48 31.30 38.74
C LEU A 133 -24.01 31.18 38.78
N ALA A 134 -24.57 30.54 39.81
CA ALA A 134 -26.02 30.44 40.01
C ALA A 134 -26.68 31.80 40.33
N GLY A 135 -25.92 32.75 40.90
CA GLY A 135 -26.35 34.13 41.15
C GLY A 135 -26.27 35.06 39.93
N ILE A 136 -25.75 34.59 38.79
CA ILE A 136 -25.83 35.30 37.51
C ILE A 136 -27.01 34.67 36.74
N GLU A 137 -28.23 35.02 37.14
CA GLU A 137 -29.37 34.88 36.24
C GLU A 137 -29.15 35.79 35.03
N LEU A 138 -29.41 35.26 33.83
CA LEU A 138 -29.46 35.99 32.55
C LEU A 138 -30.50 37.11 32.58
#